data_AF-A0A350NUX1-F1
#
_entry.id   AF-A0A350NUX1-F1
#
_cell.length_a   1.000
_cell.length_b   1.000
_cell.length_c   1.000
_cell.angle_alpha   90.00
_cell.angle_beta   90.00
_cell.angle_gamma   90.00
#
_symmetry.space_group_name_H-M   'P 1'
#
loop_
_entity.id
_entity.type
_entity.pdbx_description
1 polymer ?
#
loop_
_entity_poly.entity_id
_entity_poly.type
_entity_poly.pdbx_seq_one_letter_code
_entity_poly.pdbx_strand_id
1 'polypeptide(L)'
;MNSIAGLHQLAFCLLAALFIGCGEDPLPKPRGYFRIETPPATYTPYILPCGPQFEVPSHAKIELIALDSPDQACWYNLVFPSFSAKLHCTLIRLRDPADFMSLVDEAHQMVFSHESKTSGIQTHAFDLPENKVSGLVFDLEGPVASPLQFFASDSTTHFLRGSLYFQHVPNPDSIGPALDYVRQDIVHMIETLQWK
;
A
#
# COMPACT_ATOMS: atom_id res chain seq x y z
N MET A 1 -61.54 -41.99 -21.74
CA MET A 1 -61.54 -40.51 -21.62
C MET A 1 -60.59 -39.95 -20.54
N ASN A 2 -59.73 -40.75 -19.89
CA ASN A 2 -58.90 -40.27 -18.77
C ASN A 2 -57.43 -39.96 -19.12
N SER A 3 -57.00 -40.17 -20.38
CA SER A 3 -55.58 -40.06 -20.76
C SER A 3 -55.17 -38.65 -21.23
N ILE A 4 -56.13 -37.80 -21.63
CA ILE A 4 -55.87 -36.43 -22.13
C ILE A 4 -55.68 -35.43 -20.97
N ALA A 5 -56.30 -35.68 -19.81
CA ALA A 5 -56.21 -34.81 -18.64
C ALA A 5 -54.80 -34.76 -18.02
N GLY A 6 -54.04 -35.86 -18.06
CA GLY A 6 -52.68 -35.93 -17.52
C GLY A 6 -51.66 -35.15 -18.35
N LEU A 7 -51.86 -35.04 -19.66
CA LEU A 7 -50.95 -34.32 -20.56
C LEU A 7 -51.02 -32.80 -20.34
N HIS A 8 -52.22 -32.27 -20.04
CA HIS A 8 -52.40 -30.87 -19.67
C HIS A 8 -51.80 -30.53 -18.30
N GLN A 9 -51.86 -31.44 -17.33
CA GLN A 9 -51.24 -31.25 -16.01
C GLN A 9 -49.70 -31.25 -16.09
N LEU A 10 -49.11 -32.12 -16.91
CA LEU A 10 -47.67 -32.12 -17.18
C LEU A 10 -47.21 -30.86 -17.92
N ALA A 11 -47.97 -30.39 -18.91
CA ALA A 11 -47.67 -29.16 -19.63
C ALA A 11 -47.75 -27.91 -18.72
N PHE A 12 -48.71 -27.88 -17.80
CA PHE A 12 -48.86 -26.79 -16.83
C PHE A 12 -47.71 -26.75 -15.82
N CYS A 13 -47.26 -27.92 -15.33
CA CYS A 13 -46.07 -28.00 -14.48
C CYS A 13 -44.78 -27.60 -15.21
N LEU A 14 -44.64 -27.95 -16.50
CA LEU A 14 -43.47 -27.57 -17.31
C LEU A 14 -43.43 -26.05 -17.58
N LEU A 15 -44.60 -25.42 -17.77
CA LEU A 15 -44.71 -23.97 -17.98
C LEU A 15 -44.45 -23.17 -16.70
N ALA A 16 -44.83 -23.71 -15.53
CA ALA A 16 -44.57 -23.07 -14.24
C ALA A 16 -43.08 -23.08 -13.84
N ALA A 17 -42.30 -24.04 -14.32
CA ALA A 17 -40.86 -24.12 -14.04
C ALA A 17 -40.02 -23.05 -14.77
N LEU A 18 -40.58 -22.35 -15.77
CA LEU A 18 -39.88 -21.30 -16.53
C LEU A 18 -39.84 -19.94 -15.83
N PHE A 19 -40.50 -19.78 -14.67
CA PHE A 19 -40.57 -18.50 -13.94
C PHE A 19 -39.65 -18.41 -12.71
N ILE A 20 -38.79 -19.40 -12.49
CA ILE A 20 -37.79 -19.34 -11.41
C ILE A 20 -36.54 -18.65 -11.95
N GLY A 21 -36.63 -17.34 -12.15
CA GLY A 21 -35.48 -16.49 -12.45
C GLY A 21 -34.65 -16.25 -11.20
N CYS A 22 -33.38 -16.60 -11.23
CA CYS A 22 -32.41 -16.25 -10.19
C CYS A 22 -32.13 -14.75 -10.32
N GLY A 23 -32.67 -13.94 -9.40
CA GLY A 23 -32.27 -12.54 -9.27
C GLY A 23 -30.92 -12.48 -8.58
N GLU A 24 -29.90 -12.03 -9.28
CA GLU A 24 -28.66 -11.63 -8.63
C GLU A 24 -28.97 -10.40 -7.77
N ASP A 25 -28.72 -10.48 -6.46
CA ASP A 25 -28.86 -9.32 -5.58
C ASP A 25 -27.97 -8.20 -6.13
N PRO A 26 -28.53 -7.02 -6.46
CA PRO A 26 -27.73 -5.93 -6.98
C PRO A 26 -26.76 -5.50 -5.90
N LEU A 27 -25.46 -5.76 -6.11
CA LEU A 27 -24.41 -5.24 -5.25
C LEU A 27 -24.57 -3.72 -5.18
N PRO A 28 -24.67 -3.13 -3.97
CA PRO A 28 -24.78 -1.69 -3.82
C PRO A 28 -23.55 -1.04 -4.45
N LYS A 29 -23.77 -0.10 -5.38
CA LYS A 29 -22.66 0.67 -5.97
C LYS A 29 -21.85 1.34 -4.85
N PRO A 30 -20.51 1.28 -4.89
CA PRO A 30 -19.68 1.98 -3.92
C PRO A 30 -20.06 3.47 -3.93
N ARG A 31 -20.20 4.06 -2.74
CA ARG A 31 -20.51 5.49 -2.62
C ARG A 31 -19.36 6.28 -3.25
N GLY A 32 -19.67 7.15 -4.21
CA GLY A 32 -18.68 7.99 -4.86
C GLY A 32 -18.15 9.04 -3.89
N TYR A 33 -16.89 8.90 -3.49
CA TYR A 33 -16.15 9.95 -2.77
C TYR A 33 -15.69 11.02 -3.77
N PHE A 34 -15.31 12.19 -3.25
CA PHE A 34 -14.78 13.29 -4.07
C PHE A 34 -13.62 12.79 -4.92
N ARG A 35 -13.71 12.96 -6.24
CA ARG A 35 -12.59 12.72 -7.15
C ARG A 35 -11.51 13.76 -6.85
N ILE A 36 -10.41 13.31 -6.25
CA ILE A 36 -9.21 14.15 -6.13
C ILE A 36 -8.61 14.22 -7.54
N GLU A 37 -8.88 15.30 -8.25
CA GLU A 37 -8.17 15.64 -9.49
C GLU A 37 -6.80 16.18 -9.11
N THR A 38 -5.83 15.29 -8.90
CA THR A 38 -4.43 15.70 -8.77
C THR A 38 -3.79 15.71 -10.16
N PRO A 39 -3.20 16.84 -10.59
CA PRO A 39 -2.42 16.87 -11.82
C PRO A 39 -1.28 15.85 -11.73
N PRO A 40 -0.83 15.27 -12.86
CA PRO A 40 0.29 14.34 -12.86
C PRO A 40 1.50 15.01 -12.18
N ALA A 41 2.08 14.31 -11.22
CA ALA A 41 3.15 14.84 -10.40
C ALA A 41 4.40 15.09 -11.25
N THR A 42 5.06 16.23 -11.03
CA THR A 42 6.43 16.41 -11.48
C THR A 42 7.36 15.97 -10.37
N TYR A 43 8.35 15.15 -10.72
CA TYR A 43 9.31 14.62 -9.76
C TYR A 43 10.64 15.40 -9.85
N THR A 44 11.25 15.64 -8.71
CA THR A 44 12.55 16.32 -8.62
C THR A 44 13.52 15.51 -7.78
N PRO A 45 14.79 15.37 -8.20
CA PRO A 45 15.79 14.64 -7.43
C PRO A 45 16.06 15.35 -6.10
N TYR A 46 16.15 14.58 -5.03
CA TYR A 46 16.48 15.03 -3.69
C TYR A 46 17.64 14.18 -3.15
N ILE A 47 18.69 14.84 -2.67
CA ILE A 47 19.82 14.18 -2.01
C ILE A 47 19.61 14.32 -0.51
N LEU A 48 19.40 13.18 0.15
CA LEU A 48 19.25 13.12 1.60
C LEU A 48 20.61 13.38 2.27
N PRO A 49 20.69 14.20 3.33
CA PRO A 49 21.97 14.50 3.97
C PRO A 49 22.75 13.28 4.47
N CYS A 50 22.06 12.17 4.76
CA CYS A 50 22.66 10.92 5.20
C CYS A 50 23.08 9.98 4.04
N GLY A 51 23.04 10.44 2.78
CA GLY A 51 23.68 9.75 1.65
C GLY A 51 22.75 9.52 0.46
N PRO A 52 21.67 8.73 0.62
CA PRO A 52 20.84 8.29 -0.50
C PRO A 52 20.22 9.46 -1.27
N GLN A 53 19.93 9.23 -2.54
CA GLN A 53 19.16 10.14 -3.36
C GLN A 53 17.98 9.42 -4.00
N PHE A 54 16.88 10.13 -4.20
CA PHE A 54 15.66 9.63 -4.81
C PHE A 54 14.86 10.81 -5.34
N GLU A 55 13.88 10.55 -6.19
CA GLU A 55 12.99 11.59 -6.68
C GLU A 55 11.77 11.77 -5.76
N VAL A 56 11.36 13.02 -5.60
CA VAL A 56 10.26 13.44 -4.73
C VAL A 56 9.22 14.18 -5.57
N PRO A 57 7.92 13.88 -5.44
CA PRO A 57 6.89 14.63 -6.16
C PRO A 57 6.77 16.06 -5.66
N SER A 58 6.43 16.99 -6.55
CA SER A 58 6.32 18.43 -6.29
C SER A 58 5.32 18.81 -5.19
N HIS A 59 4.36 17.95 -4.88
CA HIS A 59 3.37 18.15 -3.81
C HIS A 59 3.77 17.55 -2.46
N ALA A 60 4.96 16.96 -2.35
CA ALA A 60 5.49 16.44 -1.09
C ALA A 60 6.64 17.29 -0.55
N LYS A 61 6.89 17.19 0.75
CA LYS A 61 7.93 17.94 1.46
C LYS A 61 8.74 17.00 2.34
N ILE A 62 10.07 17.13 2.28
CA ILE A 62 10.96 16.41 3.19
C ILE A 62 11.04 17.16 4.52
N GLU A 63 10.81 16.44 5.62
CA GLU A 63 10.98 16.90 7.00
C GLU A 63 12.08 16.07 7.65
N LEU A 64 13.23 16.68 7.96
CA LEU A 64 14.35 15.98 8.60
C LEU A 64 14.13 15.95 10.12
N ILE A 65 14.27 14.77 10.73
CA ILE A 65 13.97 14.57 12.16
C ILE A 65 15.27 14.37 12.95
N ALA A 66 16.07 13.38 12.57
CA ALA A 66 17.37 13.09 13.17
C ALA A 66 18.29 12.52 12.09
N LEU A 67 19.46 13.12 11.88
CA LEU A 67 20.34 12.76 10.75
C LEU A 67 21.55 11.92 11.17
N ASP A 68 21.82 11.85 12.47
CA ASP A 68 22.96 11.13 13.06
C ASP A 68 22.58 10.73 14.49
N SER A 69 21.61 9.82 14.61
CA SER A 69 21.22 9.28 15.90
C SER A 69 22.29 8.31 16.43
N PRO A 70 22.34 8.02 17.75
CA PRO A 70 23.38 7.15 18.34
C PRO A 70 23.48 5.75 17.71
N ASP A 71 22.41 5.30 17.07
CA ASP A 71 22.25 4.05 16.32
C ASP A 71 22.61 4.17 14.82
N GLN A 72 23.20 5.30 14.38
CA GLN A 72 23.51 5.62 12.98
C GLN A 72 22.27 5.57 12.06
N ALA A 73 21.10 5.86 12.63
CA ALA A 73 19.87 5.94 11.86
C ALA A 73 19.63 7.37 11.39
N CYS A 74 19.03 7.48 10.21
CA CYS A 74 18.61 8.73 9.62
C CYS A 74 17.09 8.73 9.48
N TRP A 75 16.45 9.56 10.30
CA TRP A 75 15.00 9.69 10.42
C TRP A 75 14.55 10.94 9.68
N TYR A 76 13.61 10.74 8.77
CA TYR A 76 12.99 11.81 8.01
C TYR A 76 11.57 11.41 7.66
N ASN A 77 10.74 12.39 7.35
CA ASN A 77 9.41 12.15 6.83
C ASN A 77 9.30 12.72 5.42
N LEU A 78 8.50 12.05 4.60
CA LEU A 78 7.95 12.64 3.40
C LEU A 78 6.49 13.01 3.69
N VAL A 79 6.23 14.31 3.77
CA VAL A 79 4.92 14.88 4.12
C VAL A 79 4.16 15.17 2.84
N PHE A 80 2.90 14.74 2.79
CA PHE A 80 1.98 14.95 1.67
C PHE A 80 0.79 15.81 2.16
N PRO A 81 0.92 17.16 2.19
CA PRO A 81 -0.08 18.02 2.80
C PRO A 81 -1.47 17.89 2.17
N SER A 82 -1.54 17.80 0.84
CA SER A 82 -2.80 17.66 0.08
C SER A 82 -3.57 16.39 0.42
N PHE A 83 -2.88 15.35 0.88
CA PHE A 83 -3.47 14.06 1.24
C PHE A 83 -3.58 13.87 2.75
N SER A 84 -3.15 14.84 3.56
CA SER A 84 -3.04 14.71 5.02
C SER A 84 -2.29 13.44 5.43
N ALA A 85 -1.25 13.11 4.67
CA ALA A 85 -0.49 11.88 4.83
C ALA A 85 0.97 12.18 5.12
N LYS A 86 1.63 11.24 5.81
CA LYS A 86 3.04 11.33 6.16
C LYS A 86 3.66 9.94 6.05
N LEU A 87 4.68 9.81 5.21
CA LEU A 87 5.53 8.64 5.19
C LEU A 87 6.66 8.86 6.18
N HIS A 88 6.73 8.00 7.19
CA HIS A 88 7.82 7.98 8.16
C HIS A 88 8.93 7.06 7.66
N CYS A 89 10.12 7.61 7.46
CA CYS A 89 11.27 6.88 6.94
C CYS A 89 12.36 6.74 7.99
N THR A 90 12.99 5.57 8.00
CA THR A 90 14.18 5.29 8.79
C THR A 90 15.19 4.60 7.89
N LEU A 91 16.30 5.28 7.63
CA LEU A 91 17.47 4.67 6.99
C LEU A 91 18.41 4.17 8.09
N ILE A 92 18.82 2.91 7.99
CA ILE A 92 19.70 2.23 8.93
C ILE A 92 20.94 1.77 8.17
N ARG A 93 22.12 1.97 8.76
CA ARG A 93 23.38 1.43 8.24
C ARG A 93 23.64 0.04 8.83
N LEU A 94 23.74 -0.96 7.96
CA LEU A 94 24.08 -2.33 8.32
C LEU A 94 25.56 -2.42 8.72
N ARG A 95 25.87 -3.17 9.78
CA ARG A 95 27.26 -3.39 10.23
C ARG A 95 27.70 -4.83 10.02
N ASP A 96 26.76 -5.76 10.10
CA ASP A 96 26.97 -7.19 9.90
C ASP A 96 25.83 -7.78 9.02
N PRO A 97 26.08 -8.79 8.17
CA PRO A 97 25.02 -9.52 7.47
C PRO A 97 23.87 -10.02 8.35
N ALA A 98 24.13 -10.35 9.63
CA ALA A 98 23.09 -10.75 10.57
C ALA A 98 22.09 -9.61 10.90
N ASP A 99 22.54 -8.35 10.81
CA ASP A 99 21.68 -7.18 11.02
C ASP A 99 20.57 -7.13 9.96
N PHE A 100 20.89 -7.52 8.71
CA PHE A 100 19.91 -7.50 7.61
C PHE A 100 18.73 -8.41 7.91
N MET A 101 18.99 -9.68 8.25
CA MET A 101 17.92 -10.63 8.55
C MET A 101 17.11 -10.21 9.77
N SER A 102 17.76 -9.67 10.81
CA SER A 102 17.05 -9.12 11.98
C SER A 102 16.10 -7.99 11.59
N LEU A 103 16.53 -7.07 10.73
CA LEU A 103 15.70 -5.94 10.30
C LEU A 103 14.57 -6.36 9.37
N VAL A 104 14.77 -7.39 8.54
CA VAL A 104 13.70 -8.00 7.75
C VAL A 104 12.64 -8.62 8.67
N ASP A 105 13.07 -9.39 9.67
CA ASP A 105 12.16 -10.00 10.65
C ASP A 105 11.41 -8.93 11.46
N GLU A 106 12.08 -7.86 11.88
CA GLU A 106 11.45 -6.71 12.56
C GLU A 106 10.42 -6.01 11.66
N ALA A 107 10.73 -5.81 10.37
CA ALA A 107 9.80 -5.19 9.43
C ALA A 107 8.54 -6.05 9.26
N HIS A 108 8.71 -7.37 9.13
CA HIS A 108 7.58 -8.31 9.11
C HIS A 108 6.78 -8.25 10.42
N GLN A 109 7.44 -8.33 11.58
CA GLN A 109 6.77 -8.27 12.87
C GLN A 109 5.98 -6.98 13.05
N MET A 110 6.49 -5.83 12.58
CA MET A 110 5.78 -4.55 12.66
C MET A 110 4.49 -4.56 11.84
N VAL A 111 4.55 -5.07 10.61
CA VAL A 111 3.38 -5.25 9.74
C VAL A 111 2.36 -6.19 10.41
N PHE A 112 2.83 -7.32 10.94
CA PHE A 112 1.97 -8.35 11.53
C PHE A 112 1.43 -7.98 12.93
N SER A 113 2.10 -7.12 13.69
CA SER A 113 1.64 -6.68 15.02
C SER A 113 0.32 -5.90 14.98
N HIS A 114 -0.05 -5.37 13.81
CA HIS A 114 -1.30 -4.67 13.56
C HIS A 114 -2.37 -5.55 12.85
N GLU A 115 -2.14 -6.86 12.71
CA GLU A 115 -3.05 -7.80 12.03
C GLU A 115 -4.49 -7.77 12.55
N SER A 116 -4.66 -7.54 13.86
CA SER A 116 -5.98 -7.55 14.48
C SER A 116 -7.00 -6.55 13.90
N LYS A 117 -6.54 -5.55 13.13
CA LYS A 117 -7.40 -4.52 12.52
C LYS A 117 -7.46 -4.57 10.99
N THR A 118 -6.61 -5.34 10.34
CA THR A 118 -6.59 -5.44 8.86
C THR A 118 -7.47 -6.59 8.39
N SER A 119 -8.08 -6.42 7.22
CA SER A 119 -8.82 -7.48 6.53
C SER A 119 -7.92 -8.38 5.68
N GLY A 120 -6.66 -7.99 5.45
CA GLY A 120 -5.73 -8.72 4.60
C GLY A 120 -4.43 -7.96 4.38
N ILE A 121 -3.34 -8.69 4.17
CA ILE A 121 -2.02 -8.14 3.88
C ILE A 121 -1.58 -8.66 2.52
N GLN A 122 -1.33 -7.77 1.57
CA GLN A 122 -0.68 -8.11 0.29
C GLN A 122 0.81 -7.77 0.39
N THR A 123 1.66 -8.70 -0.03
CA THR A 123 3.12 -8.53 -0.02
C THR A 123 3.63 -8.55 -1.46
N HIS A 124 4.36 -7.51 -1.83
CA HIS A 124 4.95 -7.35 -3.16
C HIS A 124 6.47 -7.28 -3.03
N ALA A 125 7.16 -8.27 -3.56
CA ALA A 125 8.61 -8.23 -3.68
C ALA A 125 9.04 -7.42 -4.91
N PHE A 126 10.13 -6.68 -4.78
CA PHE A 126 10.77 -5.99 -5.91
C PHE A 126 12.28 -6.20 -5.87
N ASP A 127 12.89 -6.18 -7.06
CA ASP A 127 14.33 -6.25 -7.26
C ASP A 127 14.73 -5.33 -8.43
N LEU A 128 15.54 -4.33 -8.13
CA LEU A 128 16.02 -3.29 -9.04
C LEU A 128 17.55 -3.39 -9.13
N PRO A 129 18.08 -4.31 -9.97
CA PRO A 129 19.50 -4.63 -9.99
C PRO A 129 20.39 -3.45 -10.43
N GLU A 130 19.87 -2.56 -11.28
CA GLU A 130 20.60 -1.37 -11.76
C GLU A 130 20.97 -0.41 -10.60
N ASN A 131 20.06 -0.29 -9.62
CA ASN A 131 20.25 0.57 -8.45
C ASN A 131 20.71 -0.21 -7.21
N LYS A 132 20.80 -1.55 -7.29
CA LYS A 132 21.05 -2.46 -6.16
C LYS A 132 20.02 -2.27 -5.04
N VAL A 133 18.75 -2.18 -5.41
CA VAL A 133 17.64 -1.94 -4.49
C VAL A 133 16.69 -3.13 -4.56
N SER A 134 16.56 -3.88 -3.47
CA SER A 134 15.57 -4.95 -3.34
C SER A 134 14.84 -4.87 -2.01
N GLY A 135 13.65 -5.47 -1.95
CA GLY A 135 12.86 -5.44 -0.73
C GLY A 135 11.40 -5.81 -0.94
N LEU A 136 10.57 -5.41 0.02
CA LEU A 136 9.15 -5.73 0.06
C LEU A 136 8.32 -4.46 0.28
N VAL A 137 7.18 -4.37 -0.40
CA VAL A 137 6.07 -3.46 -0.10
C VAL A 137 4.91 -4.28 0.48
N PHE A 138 4.33 -3.81 1.57
CA PHE A 138 3.19 -4.40 2.25
C PHE A 138 2.01 -3.46 2.16
N ASP A 139 0.90 -3.96 1.59
CA ASP A 139 -0.38 -3.27 1.57
C ASP A 139 -1.31 -3.91 2.60
N LEU A 140 -1.76 -3.09 3.54
CA LEU A 140 -2.65 -3.50 4.62
C LEU A 140 -4.06 -3.01 4.29
N GLU A 141 -4.98 -3.95 4.08
CA GLU A 141 -6.37 -3.65 3.76
C GLU A 141 -7.20 -3.39 5.02
N GLY A 142 -8.27 -2.62 4.89
CA GLY A 142 -9.19 -2.33 5.98
C GLY A 142 -8.83 -1.07 6.79
N PRO A 143 -9.47 -0.84 7.94
CA PRO A 143 -9.39 0.41 8.71
C PRO A 143 -8.10 0.49 9.55
N VAL A 144 -6.95 0.45 8.88
CA VAL A 144 -5.62 0.56 9.50
C VAL A 144 -5.07 1.98 9.42
N ALA A 145 -4.29 2.38 10.43
CA ALA A 145 -3.64 3.68 10.45
C ALA A 145 -2.45 3.77 9.47
N SER A 146 -1.83 2.62 9.17
CA SER A 146 -0.68 2.50 8.28
C SER A 146 -0.98 1.51 7.15
N PRO A 147 -1.66 1.95 6.07
CA PRO A 147 -2.09 1.07 4.98
C PRO A 147 -0.96 0.63 4.04
N LEU A 148 0.20 1.30 4.07
CA LEU A 148 1.35 0.93 3.25
C LEU A 148 2.64 0.99 4.09
N GLN A 149 3.40 -0.09 4.05
CA GLN A 149 4.73 -0.18 4.64
C GLN A 149 5.70 -0.78 3.65
N PHE A 150 6.99 -0.49 3.75
CA PHE A 150 8.00 -1.12 2.91
C PHE A 150 9.36 -1.17 3.60
N PHE A 151 10.24 -2.02 3.07
CA PHE A 151 11.67 -1.84 3.20
C PHE A 151 12.37 -2.00 1.86
N ALA A 152 13.52 -1.35 1.72
CA ALA A 152 14.39 -1.34 0.55
C ALA A 152 15.85 -1.38 1.01
N SER A 153 16.67 -2.22 0.40
CA SER A 153 18.05 -2.46 0.84
C SER A 153 18.98 -2.85 -0.31
N ASP A 154 20.27 -2.60 -0.13
CA ASP A 154 21.35 -3.21 -0.92
C ASP A 154 21.90 -4.51 -0.30
N SER A 155 21.24 -5.02 0.76
CA SER A 155 21.58 -6.18 1.58
C SER A 155 22.92 -6.11 2.33
N THR A 156 23.71 -5.05 2.15
CA THR A 156 25.11 -5.00 2.61
C THR A 156 25.42 -3.80 3.48
N THR A 157 24.83 -2.64 3.20
CA THR A 157 25.16 -1.38 3.85
C THR A 157 23.91 -0.58 4.23
N HIS A 158 22.88 -0.55 3.39
CA HIS A 158 21.72 0.32 3.57
C HIS A 158 20.44 -0.48 3.76
N PHE A 159 19.67 -0.12 4.79
CA PHE A 159 18.33 -0.63 5.01
C PHE A 159 17.39 0.55 5.26
N LEU A 160 16.57 0.89 4.26
CA LEU A 160 15.54 1.91 4.35
C LEU A 160 14.20 1.24 4.64
N ARG A 161 13.51 1.67 5.70
CA ARG A 161 12.10 1.31 5.93
C ARG A 161 11.22 2.54 5.89
N GLY A 162 9.98 2.34 5.47
CA GLY A 162 8.96 3.39 5.41
C GLY A 162 7.59 2.89 5.88
N SER A 163 6.85 3.75 6.57
CA SER A 163 5.45 3.50 6.98
C SER A 163 4.57 4.72 6.74
N LEU A 164 3.53 4.55 5.93
CA LEU A 164 2.64 5.63 5.51
C LEU A 164 1.49 5.77 6.48
N TYR A 165 1.32 6.94 7.08
CA TYR A 165 0.20 7.25 7.97
C TYR A 165 -0.70 8.35 7.39
N PHE A 166 -2.01 8.18 7.54
CA PHE A 166 -2.99 9.25 7.30
C PHE A 166 -3.39 9.89 8.64
N GLN A 167 -3.52 11.21 8.67
CA GLN A 167 -3.87 11.97 9.88
C GLN A 167 -5.38 11.94 10.22
N HIS A 168 -6.16 11.18 9.46
CA HIS A 168 -7.61 11.02 9.65
C HIS A 168 -7.94 9.66 10.26
N VAL A 169 -9.14 9.54 10.84
CA VAL A 169 -9.65 8.25 11.31
C VAL A 169 -9.64 7.26 10.13
N PRO A 170 -9.07 6.05 10.29
CA PRO A 170 -9.00 5.06 9.21
C PRO A 170 -10.38 4.74 8.63
N ASN A 171 -10.66 5.30 7.46
CA ASN A 171 -11.85 5.01 6.67
C ASN A 171 -11.37 4.63 5.25
N PRO A 172 -11.34 3.33 4.93
CA PRO A 172 -10.81 2.84 3.66
C PRO A 172 -11.43 3.53 2.45
N ASP A 173 -12.74 3.74 2.48
CA ASP A 173 -13.48 4.31 1.36
C ASP A 173 -13.12 5.80 1.12
N SER A 174 -12.83 6.55 2.19
CA SER A 174 -12.40 7.96 2.10
C SER A 174 -10.94 8.12 1.72
N ILE A 175 -10.08 7.16 2.10
CA ILE A 175 -8.63 7.26 1.96
C ILE A 175 -8.16 6.62 0.64
N GLY A 176 -8.89 5.64 0.09
CA GLY A 176 -8.50 4.86 -1.09
C GLY A 176 -7.88 5.69 -2.23
N PRO A 177 -8.56 6.73 -2.75
CA PRO A 177 -8.00 7.55 -3.82
C PRO A 177 -6.68 8.24 -3.42
N ALA A 178 -6.57 8.73 -2.19
CA ALA A 178 -5.34 9.37 -1.70
C ALA A 178 -4.22 8.35 -1.48
N LEU A 179 -4.56 7.14 -1.01
CA LEU A 179 -3.63 6.02 -0.87
C LEU A 179 -3.06 5.61 -2.23
N ASP A 180 -3.89 5.48 -3.26
CA ASP A 180 -3.42 5.07 -4.59
C ASP A 180 -2.41 6.08 -5.17
N TYR A 181 -2.68 7.38 -5.05
CA TYR A 181 -1.75 8.44 -5.48
C TYR A 181 -0.45 8.42 -4.68
N VAL A 182 -0.54 8.39 -3.35
CA VAL A 182 0.67 8.39 -2.50
C VAL A 182 1.47 7.10 -2.66
N ARG A 183 0.80 5.96 -2.88
CA ARG A 183 1.46 4.69 -3.22
C ARG A 183 2.28 4.82 -4.50
N GLN A 184 1.72 5.40 -5.55
CA GLN A 184 2.46 5.60 -6.80
C GLN A 184 3.71 6.47 -6.57
N ASP A 185 3.59 7.53 -5.78
CA ASP A 185 4.73 8.38 -5.42
C ASP A 185 5.80 7.64 -4.60
N ILE A 186 5.38 6.76 -3.69
CA ILE A 186 6.30 5.93 -2.88
C ILE A 186 7.01 4.90 -3.76
N VAL A 187 6.30 4.26 -4.67
CA VAL A 187 6.90 3.31 -5.63
C VAL A 187 7.93 4.04 -6.50
N HIS A 188 7.59 5.21 -7.05
CA HIS A 188 8.53 6.04 -7.82
C HIS A 188 9.78 6.42 -7.01
N MET A 189 9.60 6.77 -5.74
CA MET A 189 10.71 7.06 -4.82
C MET A 189 11.63 5.83 -4.63
N ILE A 190 11.06 4.62 -4.51
CA ILE A 190 11.83 3.37 -4.41
C ILE A 190 12.55 3.06 -5.72
N GLU A 191 11.89 3.22 -6.86
CA GLU A 191 12.45 2.97 -8.19
C GLU A 191 13.63 3.88 -8.52
N THR A 192 13.57 5.13 -8.06
CA THR A 192 14.61 6.14 -8.27
C THR A 192 15.65 6.19 -7.15
N LEU A 193 15.54 5.31 -6.14
CA LEU A 193 16.45 5.26 -5.02
C LEU A 193 17.85 4.84 -5.46
N GLN A 194 18.84 5.63 -5.06
CA GLN A 194 20.25 5.35 -5.30
C GLN A 194 21.05 5.51 -4.01
N TRP A 195 21.83 4.47 -3.70
CA TRP A 195 22.76 4.44 -2.58
C TRP A 195 24.03 5.23 -2.91
N LYS A 196 24.73 5.71 -1.87
CA LYS A 196 26.04 6.36 -1.99
C LYS A 196 27.09 5.66 -1.13
#